data_AF-A0A7L5YSE6-F1
#
_entry.id   AF-A0A7L5YSE6-F1
#
_cell.length_a   1.000
_cell.length_b   1.000
_cell.length_c   1.000
_cell.angle_alpha   90.00
_cell.angle_beta   90.00
_cell.angle_gamma   90.00
#
_symmetry.space_group_name_H-M   'P 1'
#
loop_
_entity.id
_entity.type
_entity.pdbx_description
1 polymer ?
#
loop_
_entity_poly.entity_id
_entity_poly.type
_entity_poly.pdbx_seq_one_letter_code
_entity_poly.pdbx_strand_id
1 'polypeptide(L)'
;MQSQFDVVITAGYQPGKVDLLAEATGAPRKALVSLAGKPMIWHVVQALHQAQQVRDIVVVGISPDEGIDLGVPVIFGSIMPACWTTSMPV
;
A
#
# COMPACT_ATOMS: atom_id res chain seq x y z
N MET A 1 25.83 17.51 1.15
CA MET A 1 25.66 16.04 1.22
C MET A 1 24.15 15.80 1.30
N GLN A 2 23.53 15.24 0.26
CA GLN A 2 22.09 14.94 0.30
C GLN A 2 21.94 13.53 0.87
N SER A 3 21.20 13.40 1.98
CA SER A 3 20.91 12.10 2.59
C SER A 3 19.84 11.38 1.76
N GLN A 4 20.10 10.11 1.44
CA GLN A 4 19.10 9.23 0.84
C GLN A 4 18.43 8.37 1.92
N PHE A 5 17.15 8.03 1.70
CA PHE A 5 16.35 7.22 2.60
C PHE A 5 15.52 6.20 1.82
N ASP A 6 15.23 5.08 2.47
CA ASP A 6 14.27 4.09 1.98
C ASP A 6 12.88 4.41 2.55
N VAL A 7 11.83 4.09 1.80
CA VAL A 7 10.45 4.37 2.21
C VAL A 7 9.64 3.09 2.28
N VAL A 8 8.89 2.94 3.38
CA VAL A 8 7.92 1.85 3.56
C VAL A 8 6.52 2.41 3.47
N ILE A 9 5.76 1.96 2.48
CA ILE A 9 4.35 2.30 2.26
C ILE A 9 3.49 1.19 2.85
N THR A 10 2.71 1.49 3.88
CA THR A 10 1.76 0.56 4.48
C THR A 10 0.41 0.65 3.78
N ALA A 11 0.16 -0.26 2.84
CA ALA A 11 -1.04 -0.32 2.02
C ALA A 11 -1.96 -1.51 2.37
N GLY A 12 -1.89 -1.95 3.62
CA GLY A 12 -2.78 -2.96 4.18
C GLY A 12 -4.19 -2.43 4.45
N TYR A 13 -5.04 -3.32 4.96
CA TYR A 13 -6.39 -3.01 5.42
C TYR A 13 -6.69 -3.82 6.68
N GLN A 14 -7.71 -3.42 7.43
CA GLN A 14 -8.16 -4.14 8.61
C GLN A 14 -9.34 -5.05 8.25
N PRO A 15 -9.20 -6.38 8.31
CA PRO A 15 -10.32 -7.30 8.08
C PRO A 15 -11.48 -7.01 9.05
N GLY A 16 -12.71 -7.05 8.54
CA GLY A 16 -13.92 -6.81 9.33
C GLY A 16 -14.21 -5.35 9.67
N LYS A 17 -13.31 -4.42 9.34
CA LYS A 17 -13.57 -2.97 9.44
C LYS A 17 -13.93 -2.41 8.08
N VAL A 18 -15.10 -1.77 7.99
CA VAL A 18 -15.53 -1.08 6.78
C VAL A 18 -14.64 0.14 6.55
N ASP A 19 -14.07 0.23 5.35
CA ASP A 19 -13.43 1.44 4.85
C ASP A 19 -14.46 2.21 4.02
N LEU A 20 -14.92 3.36 4.54
CA LEU A 20 -16.00 4.15 3.92
C LEU A 20 -15.67 4.58 2.49
N LEU A 21 -14.40 4.81 2.17
CA LEU A 21 -14.00 5.22 0.84
C LEU A 21 -13.99 4.03 -0.12
N ALA A 22 -13.52 2.86 0.34
CA ALA A 22 -13.59 1.63 -0.44
C ALA A 22 -15.06 1.25 -0.72
N GLU A 23 -15.93 1.34 0.30
CA GLU A 23 -17.37 1.10 0.19
C GLU A 23 -18.04 2.04 -0.81
N ALA A 24 -17.83 3.36 -0.65
CA ALA A 24 -18.42 4.37 -1.51
C ALA A 24 -17.99 4.27 -2.99
N THR A 25 -16.89 3.57 -3.27
CA THR A 25 -16.31 3.43 -4.63
C THR A 25 -16.40 2.01 -5.19
N GLY A 26 -16.92 1.05 -4.40
CA GLY A 26 -16.97 -0.37 -4.77
C GLY A 26 -15.60 -1.04 -4.88
N ALA A 27 -14.54 -0.42 -4.37
CA ALA A 27 -13.19 -0.99 -4.39
C ALA A 27 -13.03 -1.99 -3.23
N PRO A 28 -12.20 -3.04 -3.38
CA PRO A 28 -11.98 -4.02 -2.32
C PRO A 28 -11.27 -3.42 -1.09
N ARG A 29 -10.51 -2.33 -1.28
CA ARG A 29 -9.83 -1.56 -0.22
C ARG A 29 -9.37 -0.21 -0.73
N LYS A 30 -9.15 0.74 0.18
CA LYS A 30 -8.80 2.13 -0.11
C LYS A 30 -7.61 2.30 -1.05
N ALA A 31 -6.55 1.51 -0.87
CA ALA A 31 -5.35 1.59 -1.70
C ALA A 31 -5.61 1.30 -3.19
N LEU A 32 -6.69 0.56 -3.49
CA LEU A 32 -7.08 0.14 -4.85
C LEU A 32 -8.21 0.97 -5.44
N VAL A 33 -8.68 1.99 -4.72
CA VAL A 33 -9.66 2.96 -5.25
C VAL A 33 -9.09 3.60 -6.51
N SER A 34 -9.87 3.58 -7.59
CA SER A 34 -9.48 4.21 -8.85
C SER A 34 -9.53 5.74 -8.72
N LEU A 35 -8.39 6.38 -8.95
CA LEU A 35 -8.21 7.83 -9.00
C LEU A 35 -7.60 8.18 -10.35
N ALA A 36 -8.32 8.92 -11.18
CA ALA A 36 -7.89 9.31 -12.53
C ALA A 36 -7.40 8.11 -13.40
N GLY A 37 -8.07 6.95 -13.29
CA GLY A 37 -7.75 5.75 -14.07
C GLY A 37 -6.57 4.93 -13.55
N LYS A 38 -5.99 5.27 -12.40
CA LYS A 38 -4.94 4.51 -11.72
C LYS A 38 -5.34 4.23 -10.26
N PRO A 39 -4.91 3.12 -9.65
CA PRO A 39 -5.21 2.87 -8.24
C PRO A 39 -4.55 3.91 -7.35
N MET A 40 -5.15 4.26 -6.21
CA MET A 40 -4.63 5.27 -5.28
C MET A 40 -3.15 5.05 -4.93
N ILE A 41 -2.72 3.81 -4.70
CA ILE A 41 -1.33 3.50 -4.37
C ILE A 41 -0.36 3.84 -5.51
N TRP A 42 -0.78 3.77 -6.77
CA TRP A 42 0.04 4.17 -7.91
C TRP A 42 0.50 5.63 -7.74
N HIS A 43 -0.43 6.53 -7.39
CA HIS A 43 -0.10 7.95 -7.21
C HIS A 43 0.88 8.17 -6.05
N VAL A 44 0.73 7.43 -4.95
CA VAL A 44 1.65 7.50 -3.80
C VAL A 44 3.06 7.04 -4.19
N VAL A 45 3.17 5.90 -4.87
CA VAL A 45 4.44 5.35 -5.33
C VAL A 45 5.12 6.30 -6.32
N GLN A 46 4.38 6.84 -7.28
CA GLN A 46 4.92 7.78 -8.27
C GLN A 46 5.41 9.08 -7.63
N ALA A 47 4.67 9.63 -6.66
CA ALA A 47 5.09 10.83 -5.95
C ALA A 47 6.41 10.62 -5.18
N LEU A 48 6.57 9.46 -4.53
CA LEU A 48 7.78 9.11 -3.81
C LEU A 48 8.95 8.80 -4.75
N HIS A 49 8.69 8.13 -5.87
CA HIS A 49 9.73 7.84 -6.88
C HIS A 49 10.31 9.12 -7.50
N GLN A 50 9.52 10.20 -7.59
CA GLN A 50 9.99 11.49 -8.09
C GLN A 50 10.83 12.27 -7.06
N ALA A 51 10.88 11.85 -5.81
CA ALA A 51 11.68 12.51 -4.78
C ALA A 51 13.15 12.04 -4.85
N GLN A 52 14.08 12.99 -5.08
CA GLN A 52 15.51 12.71 -5.27
C GLN A 52 16.19 12.03 -4.07
N GLN A 53 15.59 12.13 -2.88
CA GLN A 53 16.09 11.57 -1.64
C GLN A 53 15.62 10.13 -1.41
N VAL A 54 14.65 9.63 -2.19
CA VAL A 54 14.13 8.26 -2.04
C VAL A 54 14.95 7.31 -2.88
N ARG A 55 15.52 6.28 -2.24
CA ARG A 55 16.30 5.24 -2.93
C ARG A 55 15.44 4.04 -3.27
N ASP A 56 14.90 3.37 -2.25
CA ASP A 56 14.07 2.17 -2.38
C ASP A 56 12.66 2.40 -1.83
N ILE A 57 11.66 1.77 -2.47
CA ILE A 57 10.26 1.79 -2.05
C ILE A 57 9.82 0.36 -1.74
N VAL A 58 9.41 0.15 -0.49
CA VAL A 58 8.81 -1.10 -0.02
C VAL A 58 7.31 -0.89 0.15
N VAL A 59 6.49 -1.64 -0.58
CA VAL A 59 5.03 -1.65 -0.46
C VAL A 59 4.61 -2.84 0.38
N VAL A 60 3.94 -2.58 1.50
CA VAL A 60 3.55 -3.59 2.46
C VAL A 60 2.03 -3.76 2.45
N GLY A 61 1.55 -5.01 2.41
CA GLY A 61 0.11 -5.32 2.48
C GLY A 61 -0.59 -5.39 1.13
N ILE A 62 0.15 -5.34 0.02
CA ILE A 62 -0.33 -5.67 -1.33
C ILE A 62 0.50 -6.84 -1.85
N SER A 63 -0.14 -7.85 -2.45
CA SER A 63 0.58 -8.96 -3.10
C SER A 63 0.89 -8.62 -4.57
N PRO A 64 2.06 -9.00 -5.10
CA PRO A 64 2.30 -8.94 -6.54
C PRO A 64 1.27 -9.74 -7.37
N ASP A 65 0.63 -10.75 -6.77
CA ASP A 65 -0.40 -11.58 -7.43
C ASP A 65 -1.67 -10.80 -7.79
N GLU A 66 -1.86 -9.61 -7.21
CA GLU A 66 -3.00 -8.75 -7.50
C GLU A 66 -2.88 -8.02 -8.84
N GLY A 67 -1.74 -8.18 -9.54
CA GLY A 67 -1.56 -7.68 -10.92
C GLY A 67 -1.53 -6.16 -11.04
N ILE A 68 -1.19 -5.45 -9.95
CA ILE A 68 -1.17 -3.99 -9.92
C ILE A 68 0.14 -3.48 -10.52
N ASP A 69 0.03 -2.80 -11.66
CA ASP A 69 1.16 -2.08 -12.25
C ASP A 69 1.36 -0.73 -11.56
N LEU A 70 2.49 -0.59 -10.85
CA LEU A 70 2.90 0.64 -10.16
C LEU A 70 3.79 1.55 -11.02
N GLY A 71 4.16 1.12 -12.23
CA GLY A 71 4.95 1.89 -13.21
C GLY A 71 6.43 2.06 -12.87
N VAL A 72 6.86 1.63 -11.69
CA VAL A 72 8.25 1.69 -11.19
C VAL A 72 8.57 0.45 -10.37
N PRO A 73 9.84 0.04 -10.27
CA PRO A 73 10.22 -1.07 -9.42
C PRO A 73 9.90 -0.77 -7.95
N VAL A 74 9.20 -1.69 -7.29
CA VAL A 74 8.96 -1.66 -5.85
C VAL A 74 9.22 -3.04 -5.26
N ILE A 75 9.57 -3.06 -3.97
CA ILE A 75 9.72 -4.30 -3.20
C ILE A 75 8.38 -4.57 -2.51
N PHE A 76 7.79 -5.75 -2.71
CA PHE A 76 6.57 -6.13 -2.02
C PHE A 76 6.87 -6.84 -0.70
N GLY A 77 6.29 -6.34 0.39
CA GLY A 77 6.36 -6.92 1.73
C GLY A 77 5.03 -7.52 2.16
N SER A 78 5.06 -8.78 2.61
CA SER A 78 3.89 -9.42 3.21
C SER A 78 3.73 -8.99 4.67
N ILE A 79 2.51 -8.64 5.08
CA ILE A 79 2.18 -8.55 6.51
C ILE A 79 1.87 -9.96 7.02
N MET A 80 2.61 -10.44 8.02
CA MET A 80 2.19 -11.66 8.72
C MET A 80 0.85 -11.38 9.43
N PRO A 81 -0.21 -12.16 9.19
CA PRO A 81 -1.54 -11.92 9.78
C PRO A 81 -1.61 -12.15 11.30
N ALA A 82 -0.53 -12.64 11.92
CA ALA A 82 -0.54 -13.09 13.31
C ALA A 82 -0.54 -11.97 14.37
N CYS A 83 -0.07 -10.76 14.07
CA CYS A 83 0.13 -9.74 15.11
C CYS A 83 -1.15 -9.15 15.72
N TRP A 84 -2.31 -9.32 15.08
CA TRP A 84 -3.61 -8.86 15.60
C TRP A 84 -4.54 -10.02 16.03
N THR A 85 -4.16 -11.27 15.76
CA THR A 85 -4.94 -12.47 16.14
C THR A 85 -4.73 -12.85 17.62
N THR A 86 -3.67 -12.36 18.27
CA THR A 86 -3.43 -12.60 19.70
C THR A 86 -3.97 -11.45 20.55
N SER A 87 -5.30 -11.26 20.55
CA SER A 87 -5.98 -10.47 21.59
C SER A 87 -7.40 -11.00 21.81
N MET A 88 -7.48 -11.91 22.79
CA MET A 88 -8.61 -12.28 23.66
C MET A 88 -9.70 -13.24 23.14
N PRO A 89 -9.77 -14.47 23.68
CA PRO A 89 -11.02 -14.98 24.20
C PRO A 89 -11.27 -14.38 25.61
N VAL A 90 -12.47 -13.82 25.82
CA VAL A 90 -13.05 -13.62 27.16
C VAL A 90 -13.90 -14.83 27.46
#